data_AF-A0AA47NNZ2-F1
#
_entry.id   AF-A0AA47NNZ2-F1
#
_cell.length_a   1.000
_cell.length_b   1.000
_cell.length_c   1.000
_cell.angle_alpha   90.00
_cell.angle_beta   90.00
_cell.angle_gamma   90.00
#
_symmetry.space_group_name_H-M   'P 1'
#
loop_
_entity.id
_entity.type
_entity.pdbx_description
1 polymer ?
#
loop_
_entity_poly.entity_id
_entity_poly.type
_entity_poly.pdbx_seq_one_letter_code
_entity_poly.pdbx_strand_id
1 'polypeptide(L)'
;MKCLEYLLLHTILPHIHQHLDPLQFAYKTKRGTEDAVACLLQHLDSPGTTVRILFADFSSAFNTIQRHLLIQKLLHLNVPSRLIHLLHNFLTNIQSG
;
A
#
# COMPACT_ATOMS: atom_id res chain seq x y z
N MET A 1 18.84 3.67 9.68
CA MET A 1 18.11 3.73 8.39
C MET A 1 16.67 4.28 8.48
N LYS A 2 16.00 4.27 9.64
CA LYS A 2 14.59 4.74 9.76
C LYS A 2 14.33 6.18 9.26
N CYS A 3 15.27 7.10 9.42
CA CYS A 3 15.14 8.47 8.89
C CYS A 3 15.06 8.51 7.35
N LEU A 4 15.85 7.66 6.67
CA LEU A 4 15.84 7.59 5.21
C LEU A 4 14.54 6.93 4.70
N GLU A 5 14.06 5.89 5.40
CA GLU A 5 12.77 5.27 5.13
C GLU A 5 11.63 6.28 5.26
N TYR A 6 11.62 7.05 6.37
CA TYR A 6 10.65 8.12 6.60
C TYR A 6 10.70 9.17 5.49
N LEU A 7 11.89 9.64 5.13
CA LEU A 7 12.07 10.63 4.06
C LEU A 7 11.56 10.10 2.71
N LEU A 8 11.93 8.86 2.34
CA LEU A 8 11.49 8.21 1.12
C LEU A 8 9.97 8.08 1.06
N LEU A 9 9.36 7.59 2.15
CA LEU A 9 7.92 7.46 2.26
C LEU A 9 7.22 8.81 2.06
N HIS A 10 7.63 9.83 2.81
CA HIS A 10 7.02 11.17 2.73
C HIS A 10 7.22 11.85 1.37
N THR A 11 8.26 11.47 0.62
CA THR A 11 8.51 12.02 -0.72
C THR A 11 7.73 11.27 -1.80
N ILE A 12 7.54 9.96 -1.68
CA ILE A 12 6.82 9.14 -2.67
C ILE A 12 5.30 9.25 -2.47
N LEU A 13 4.82 9.25 -1.23
CA LEU A 13 3.39 9.18 -0.90
C LEU A 13 2.52 10.20 -1.66
N PRO A 14 2.91 11.49 -1.81
CA PRO A 14 2.11 12.47 -2.54
C PRO A 14 1.85 12.10 -4.01
N HIS A 15 2.79 11.39 -4.65
CA HIS A 15 2.66 10.98 -6.06
C HIS A 15 1.66 9.84 -6.23
N ILE A 16 1.54 8.98 -5.22
CA ILE A 16 0.68 7.79 -5.28
C ILE A 16 -0.68 7.98 -4.59
N HIS A 17 -0.84 9.02 -3.77
CA HIS A 17 -1.99 9.19 -2.88
C HIS A 17 -3.33 9.14 -3.62
N GLN A 18 -3.42 9.82 -4.76
CA GLN A 18 -4.63 9.85 -5.61
C GLN A 18 -4.97 8.51 -6.26
N HIS A 19 -4.02 7.56 -6.28
CA HIS A 19 -4.17 6.25 -6.88
C HIS A 19 -4.38 5.14 -5.85
N LEU A 20 -4.42 5.48 -4.56
CA LEU A 20 -4.72 4.52 -3.50
C LEU A 20 -6.18 4.09 -3.59
N ASP A 21 -6.43 2.81 -3.30
CA ASP A 21 -7.79 2.29 -3.24
C ASP A 21 -8.60 3.05 -2.16
N PRO A 22 -9.79 3.58 -2.50
CA PRO A 22 -10.69 4.18 -1.53
C PRO A 22 -11.04 3.24 -0.36
N LEU A 23 -11.09 1.93 -0.62
CA LEU A 23 -11.36 0.85 0.34
C LEU A 23 -10.08 0.25 0.95
N GLN A 24 -8.91 0.86 0.74
CA GLN A 24 -7.74 0.54 1.55
C GLN A 24 -7.89 1.18 2.93
N PHE A 25 -7.97 0.35 3.98
CA PHE A 25 -8.06 0.79 5.37
C PHE A 25 -6.72 0.73 6.11
N ALA A 26 -5.84 -0.21 5.72
CA ALA A 26 -4.51 -0.36 6.31
C ALA A 26 -3.51 0.67 5.78
N TYR A 27 -2.52 1.02 6.61
CA TYR A 27 -1.40 1.92 6.27
C TYR A 27 -1.83 3.32 5.78
N LYS A 28 -3.00 3.80 6.19
CA LYS A 28 -3.49 5.17 5.95
C LYS A 28 -3.68 5.91 7.27
N THR A 29 -3.33 7.19 7.28
CA THR A 29 -3.54 8.06 8.45
C THR A 29 -5.04 8.13 8.78
N LYS A 30 -5.40 7.95 10.06
CA LYS A 30 -6.80 7.99 10.57
C LYS A 30 -7.73 6.92 9.96
N ARG A 31 -7.19 5.79 9.50
CA ARG A 31 -7.97 4.63 9.05
C ARG A 31 -7.44 3.39 9.74
N GLY A 32 -8.32 2.48 10.13
CA GLY A 32 -7.97 1.23 10.79
C GLY A 32 -8.94 0.09 10.54
N THR A 33 -8.79 -0.99 11.32
CA THR A 33 -9.63 -2.19 11.20
C THR A 33 -11.10 -1.89 11.50
N GLU A 34 -11.37 -0.98 12.45
CA GLU A 34 -12.74 -0.56 12.79
C GLU A 34 -13.46 0.09 11.60
N ASP A 35 -12.77 0.93 10.83
CA ASP A 35 -13.33 1.52 9.60
C ASP A 35 -13.70 0.45 8.57
N ALA A 36 -12.86 -0.59 8.44
CA ALA A 36 -13.11 -1.69 7.50
C ALA A 36 -14.35 -2.48 7.89
N VAL A 37 -14.52 -2.79 9.19
CA VAL A 37 -15.69 -3.48 9.73
C VAL A 37 -16.93 -2.59 9.59
N ALA A 38 -16.84 -1.30 9.92
CA ALA A 38 -17.95 -0.37 9.77
C ALA A 38 -18.41 -0.26 8.30
N CYS A 39 -17.48 -0.19 7.35
CA CYS A 39 -17.80 -0.19 5.91
C CYS A 39 -18.55 -1.46 5.48
N LEU A 40 -18.18 -2.61 6.03
CA LEU A 40 -18.85 -3.88 5.76
C LEU A 40 -20.27 -3.91 6.34
N LEU A 41 -20.44 -3.46 7.58
CA LEU A 41 -21.73 -3.42 8.28
C LEU A 41 -22.68 -2.43 7.62
N GLN A 42 -22.19 -1.29 7.16
CA GLN A 42 -23.00 -0.29 6.45
C GLN A 42 -23.68 -0.89 5.21
N HIS A 43 -23.06 -1.86 4.53
CA HIS A 43 -23.69 -2.56 3.41
C HIS A 43 -24.89 -3.42 3.83
N LEU A 44 -24.94 -3.84 5.09
CA LEU A 44 -25.98 -4.68 5.68
C LEU A 44 -27.13 -3.88 6.31
N ASP A 45 -27.06 -2.55 6.34
CA ASP A 45 -28.10 -1.70 6.94
C ASP A 45 -29.40 -1.67 6.14
N SER A 46 -29.41 -2.17 4.90
CA SER A 46 -30.59 -2.22 4.04
C SER A 46 -31.27 -3.60 4.08
N PRO A 47 -32.62 -3.67 4.21
CA PRO A 47 -33.33 -4.94 4.20
C PRO A 47 -33.07 -5.74 2.93
N GLY A 48 -32.81 -7.04 3.07
CA GLY A 48 -32.60 -7.94 1.94
C GLY A 48 -31.20 -7.88 1.30
N THR A 49 -30.25 -7.12 1.87
CA THR A 49 -28.85 -7.19 1.44
C THR A 49 -28.12 -8.36 2.10
N THR A 50 -27.08 -8.86 1.46
CA THR A 50 -26.24 -9.95 1.97
C THR A 50 -24.82 -9.71 1.50
N VAL A 51 -23.86 -9.93 2.38
CA VAL A 51 -22.44 -9.88 2.05
C VAL A 51 -21.87 -11.30 2.00
N ARG A 52 -21.10 -11.61 0.96
CA ARG A 52 -20.24 -12.79 0.90
C ARG A 52 -18.79 -12.33 0.97
N ILE A 53 -18.03 -12.89 1.91
CA ILE A 53 -16.65 -12.47 2.19
C ILE A 53 -15.70 -13.57 1.75
N LEU A 54 -14.68 -13.21 0.98
CA LEU A 54 -13.52 -14.05 0.69
C LEU A 54 -12.35 -13.55 1.54
N PHE A 55 -11.79 -14.43 2.36
CA PHE A 55 -10.53 -14.16 3.05
C PHE A 55 -9.37 -14.65 2.17
N ALA A 56 -8.56 -13.71 1.71
CA ALA A 56 -7.34 -13.97 0.97
C ALA A 56 -6.17 -13.28 1.67
N ASP A 57 -5.05 -13.99 1.81
CA ASP A 57 -3.84 -13.47 2.44
C ASP A 57 -2.60 -13.91 1.66
N PHE A 58 -1.54 -13.12 1.74
CA PHE A 58 -0.28 -13.37 1.07
C PHE A 58 0.74 -13.92 2.07
N SER A 59 1.28 -15.10 1.79
CA SER A 59 2.40 -15.64 2.56
C SER A 59 3.62 -14.72 2.45
N SER A 60 4.00 -14.11 3.57
CA SER A 60 5.18 -13.23 3.66
C SER A 60 5.20 -12.12 2.60
N ALA A 61 4.11 -11.35 2.50
CA ALA A 61 3.89 -10.35 1.45
C ALA A 61 5.13 -9.47 1.13
N PHE A 62 5.78 -8.90 2.14
CA PHE A 62 6.94 -8.02 1.92
C PHE A 62 8.18 -8.74 1.37
N ASN A 63 8.37 -10.01 1.74
CA ASN A 63 9.50 -10.81 1.26
C ASN A 63 9.26 -11.36 -0.17
N THR A 64 8.00 -11.47 -0.59
CA THR A 64 7.62 -12.02 -1.90
C THR A 64 7.31 -10.95 -2.95
N ILE A 65 7.35 -9.66 -2.59
CA ILE A 65 7.17 -8.57 -3.56
C ILE A 65 8.23 -8.66 -4.68
N GLN A 66 7.74 -8.75 -5.91
CA GLN A 66 8.59 -8.69 -7.10
C GLN A 66 9.00 -7.24 -7.38
N ARG A 67 10.27 -6.92 -7.08
CA ARG A 67 10.81 -5.55 -7.19
C ARG A 67 10.62 -4.92 -8.58
N HIS A 68 10.84 -5.69 -9.65
CA HIS A 68 10.70 -5.15 -11.01
C HIS A 68 9.26 -4.71 -11.31
N LEU A 69 8.24 -5.44 -10.83
CA LEU A 69 6.83 -5.03 -10.95
C LEU A 69 6.52 -3.80 -10.09
N LEU A 70 7.10 -3.70 -8.89
CA LEU A 70 6.94 -2.50 -8.06
C LEU A 70 7.50 -1.26 -8.77
N ILE A 71 8.71 -1.36 -9.33
CA ILE A 71 9.36 -0.28 -10.08
C ILE A 71 8.53 0.12 -11.30
N GLN A 72 8.04 -0.85 -12.08
CA GLN A 72 7.19 -0.58 -13.24
C GLN A 72 5.88 0.11 -12.84
N LYS A 73 5.24 -0.33 -11.75
CA LYS A 73 4.03 0.33 -11.22
C LYS A 73 4.31 1.79 -10.83
N LEU A 74 5.41 2.07 -10.13
CA LEU A 74 5.75 3.43 -9.74
C LEU A 74 6.03 4.34 -10.95
N LEU A 75 6.64 3.79 -12.01
CA LEU A 75 6.81 4.52 -13.29
C LEU A 75 5.45 4.86 -13.91
N HIS A 76 4.51 3.91 -13.96
CA HIS A 76 3.17 4.15 -14.49
C HIS A 76 2.36 5.18 -13.66
N LEU A 77 2.64 5.29 -12.36
CA LEU A 77 2.06 6.30 -11.47
C LEU A 77 2.76 7.66 -11.55
N ASN A 78 3.64 7.87 -12.53
CA ASN A 78 4.39 9.11 -12.74
C ASN A 78 5.25 9.53 -11.54
N VAL A 79 5.73 8.57 -10.73
CA VAL A 79 6.71 8.87 -9.69
C VAL A 79 8.04 9.26 -10.36
N PRO A 80 8.69 10.37 -9.98
CA PRO A 80 9.94 10.81 -10.58
C PRO A 80 11.00 9.71 -10.59
N SER A 81 11.64 9.49 -11.74
CA SER A 81 12.63 8.41 -11.91
C SER A 81 13.76 8.44 -10.88
N ARG A 82 14.19 9.64 -10.45
CA ARG A 82 15.19 9.80 -9.37
C ARG A 82 14.73 9.16 -8.05
N LEU A 83 13.47 9.30 -7.67
CA LEU A 83 12.92 8.70 -6.45
C LEU A 83 12.79 7.19 -6.59
N ILE A 84 12.40 6.71 -7.78
CA ILE A 84 12.33 5.28 -8.08
C ILE A 84 13.72 4.64 -7.98
N HIS A 85 14.76 5.29 -8.52
CA HIS A 85 16.14 4.82 -8.36
C HIS A 85 16.60 4.81 -6.90
N LEU A 86 16.25 5.84 -6.12
CA LEU A 86 16.59 5.89 -4.70
C LEU A 86 15.90 4.77 -3.90
N LEU A 87 14.61 4.53 -4.18
CA LEU A 87 13.86 3.42 -3.58
C LEU A 87 14.46 2.08 -3.99
N HIS A 88 14.80 1.89 -5.27
CA HIS A 88 15.41 0.66 -5.76
C HIS A 88 16.71 0.35 -5.00
N ASN A 89 17.61 1.33 -4.89
CA ASN A 89 18.86 1.19 -4.15
C ASN A 89 18.63 0.94 -2.65
N PHE A 90 17.62 1.58 -2.07
CA PHE A 90 17.22 1.34 -0.69
C PHE A 90 16.76 -0.11 -0.48
N LEU A 91 15.92 -0.64 -1.37
CA LEU A 91 15.38 -2.01 -1.29
C LEU A 91 16.43 -3.10 -1.60
N THR A 92 17.49 -2.79 -2.35
CA THR A 92 18.60 -3.73 -2.60
C THR A 92 19.56 -3.80 -1.42
N ASN A 93 19.80 -2.68 -0.72
CA ASN A 93 20.76 -2.62 0.38
C ASN A 93 20.23 -3.23 1.71
N ILE A 94 18.92 -3.50 1.80
CA ILE A 94 18.33 -4.16 2.97
C ILE A 94 18.68 -5.66 3.04
N GLN A 95 19.12 -6.28 1.94
CA GLN A 95 19.46 -7.72 1.92
C GLN A 95 20.88 -8.08 2.39
N SER A 96 21.69 -7.09 2.77
CA SER A 96 23.09 -7.28 3.20
C SER A 96 23.30 -7.14 4.72
N GLY A 97 22.24 -7.29 5.52
CA GLY A 97 22.29 -7.23 6.99
C GLY A 97 21.61 -8.43 7.64
#